data_AF-A0A958L911-F1
#
_entry.id   AF-A0A958L911-F1
#
_cell.length_a   1.000
_cell.length_b   1.000
_cell.length_c   1.000
_cell.angle_alpha   90.00
_cell.angle_beta   90.00
_cell.angle_gamma   90.00
#
_symmetry.space_group_name_H-M   'P 1'
#
loop_
_entity.id
_entity.type
_entity.pdbx_description
1 polymer ?
#
loop_
_entity_poly.entity_id
_entity_poly.type
_entity_poly.pdbx_seq_one_letter_code
_entity_poly.pdbx_strand_id
1 'polypeptide(L)'
;ICLGSSDFRRTGAYKENSFIVTSLESCAPCSHSANCSKSSHLCGESINVEAVGLLMHQILNGGSKEIKILAKEYSDSLKIYKTFFNHSGFWFARDLAKGFDSEDLEQVINLSSWKLLNQGEHLKLIGEYGSEGVKLNAAIHQAFPEIQNSIKQRFFSDLESRTTQDGENLLRIRGQLQNLLKNQDFNNKEIVRNFKLLQEELSPKLAEEILQFISNFSGNPSIHFTKIRKFTEAMQSAFNRNQIQLKLIRTMMNQRMVGL
;
A
#
# COMPACT_ATOMS: atom_id res chain seq x y z
N ILE A 1 13.68 12.54 -15.66
CA ILE A 1 14.03 11.15 -15.32
C ILE A 1 14.86 11.19 -14.04
N CYS A 2 14.59 10.30 -13.10
CA CYS A 2 15.40 10.10 -11.90
C CYS A 2 16.20 8.81 -12.09
N LEU A 3 17.51 8.89 -11.88
CA LEU A 3 18.44 7.77 -11.97
C LEU A 3 19.13 7.63 -10.63
N GLY A 4 19.38 6.40 -10.19
CA GLY A 4 20.30 6.18 -9.10
C GLY A 4 19.95 4.99 -8.21
N SER A 5 20.80 4.84 -7.21
CA SER A 5 20.78 3.72 -6.27
C SER A 5 19.94 3.98 -5.02
N SER A 6 19.60 5.23 -4.73
CA SER A 6 18.87 5.60 -3.52
C SER A 6 17.40 5.18 -3.59
N ASP A 7 16.82 4.87 -2.44
CA ASP A 7 15.38 4.57 -2.35
C ASP A 7 14.54 5.74 -2.89
N PHE A 8 13.91 5.53 -4.03
CA PHE A 8 13.07 6.53 -4.68
C PHE A 8 11.86 6.93 -3.82
N ARG A 9 11.48 6.12 -2.82
CA ARG A 9 10.42 6.50 -1.88
C ARG A 9 10.84 7.61 -0.92
N ARG A 10 12.14 7.93 -0.87
CA ARG A 10 12.71 9.01 -0.04
C ARG A 10 13.24 10.17 -0.87
N THR A 11 13.91 9.88 -1.99
CA THR A 11 14.59 10.89 -2.83
C THR A 11 14.18 10.86 -4.30
N GLY A 12 13.11 10.16 -4.63
CA GLY A 12 12.62 10.04 -6.00
C GLY A 12 12.02 11.35 -6.53
N ALA A 13 11.61 11.31 -7.80
CA ALA A 13 10.91 12.43 -8.41
C ALA A 13 9.46 12.50 -7.90
N TYR A 14 9.18 13.44 -7.00
CA TYR A 14 7.82 13.78 -6.54
C TYR A 14 7.10 14.69 -7.55
N LYS A 15 7.09 14.28 -8.82
CA LYS A 15 6.39 14.96 -9.91
C LYS A 15 5.65 13.93 -10.74
N GLU A 16 4.43 14.22 -11.13
CA GLU A 16 3.60 13.34 -11.95
C GLU A 16 4.27 13.08 -13.31
N ASN A 17 4.04 11.89 -13.90
CA ASN A 17 4.58 11.50 -15.20
C ASN A 17 6.13 11.55 -15.27
N SER A 18 6.79 11.43 -14.13
CA SER A 18 8.24 11.24 -14.08
C SER A 18 8.58 9.77 -14.21
N PHE A 19 9.80 9.49 -14.63
CA PHE A 19 10.32 8.14 -14.76
C PHE A 19 11.48 7.95 -13.80
N ILE A 20 11.51 6.80 -13.14
CA ILE A 20 12.59 6.37 -12.24
C ILE A 20 13.19 5.11 -12.84
N VAL A 21 14.51 5.08 -12.99
CA VAL A 21 15.24 3.89 -13.43
C VAL A 21 16.12 3.41 -12.29
N THR A 22 15.97 2.16 -11.89
CA THR A 22 16.75 1.54 -10.81
C THR A 22 17.41 0.25 -11.27
N SER A 23 18.60 -0.04 -10.75
CA SER A 23 19.27 -1.33 -10.95
C SER A 23 18.55 -2.48 -10.23
N LEU A 24 18.84 -3.71 -10.65
CA LEU A 24 18.46 -4.94 -9.93
C LEU A 24 19.52 -5.42 -8.93
N GLU A 25 20.63 -4.70 -8.80
CA GLU A 25 21.70 -5.04 -7.86
C GLU A 25 21.19 -5.20 -6.44
N SER A 26 21.65 -6.26 -5.76
CA SER A 26 21.23 -6.61 -4.39
C SER A 26 21.52 -5.52 -3.34
N CYS A 27 22.42 -4.59 -3.64
CA CYS A 27 22.73 -3.46 -2.77
C CYS A 27 21.77 -2.27 -2.92
N ALA A 28 20.85 -2.31 -3.90
CA ALA A 28 19.85 -1.28 -4.14
C ALA A 28 18.44 -1.76 -3.68
N PRO A 29 17.57 -0.85 -3.19
CA PRO A 29 17.85 0.57 -2.97
C PRO A 29 18.75 0.80 -1.75
N CYS A 30 19.73 1.69 -1.90
CA CYS A 30 20.58 2.15 -0.82
C CYS A 30 19.78 3.02 0.16
N SER A 31 20.10 2.88 1.45
CA SER A 31 19.55 3.76 2.48
C SER A 31 19.98 5.20 2.23
N HIS A 32 19.03 6.13 2.32
CA HIS A 32 19.30 7.55 2.16
C HIS A 32 20.37 8.04 3.15
N SER A 33 21.34 8.81 2.64
CA SER A 33 22.47 9.36 3.40
C SER A 33 23.43 8.32 4.01
N ALA A 34 23.32 7.04 3.66
CA ALA A 34 24.28 6.02 4.09
C ALA A 34 25.48 5.95 3.12
N ASN A 35 26.68 5.75 3.66
CA ASN A 35 27.86 5.48 2.85
C ASN A 35 27.70 4.15 2.11
N CYS A 36 28.17 4.08 0.87
CA CYS A 36 28.14 2.85 0.09
C CYS A 36 29.06 1.80 0.73
N SER A 37 28.53 0.61 1.00
CA SER A 37 29.30 -0.51 1.57
C SER A 37 30.09 -1.30 0.51
N LYS A 38 29.90 -0.99 -0.77
CA LYS A 38 30.59 -1.62 -1.90
C LYS A 38 31.81 -0.80 -2.30
N SER A 39 32.79 -1.47 -2.92
CA SER A 39 34.03 -0.85 -3.40
C SER A 39 33.80 0.13 -4.56
N SER A 40 32.71 -0.05 -5.31
CA SER A 40 32.25 0.87 -6.35
C SER A 40 30.73 1.03 -6.26
N HIS A 41 30.19 2.01 -6.99
CA HIS A 41 28.76 2.25 -7.05
C HIS A 41 28.09 1.32 -8.06
N LEU A 42 28.23 0.00 -7.87
CA LEU A 42 27.76 -1.05 -8.79
C LEU A 42 26.32 -0.83 -9.28
N CYS A 43 25.41 -0.48 -8.38
CA CYS A 43 24.02 -0.17 -8.69
C CYS A 43 23.80 1.06 -9.60
N GLY A 44 24.74 2.01 -9.63
CA GLY A 44 24.74 3.11 -10.60
C GLY A 44 25.42 2.69 -11.91
N GLU A 45 26.53 1.95 -11.80
CA GLU A 45 27.32 1.45 -12.95
C GLU A 45 26.57 0.42 -13.79
N SER A 46 25.67 -0.36 -13.18
CA SER A 46 24.87 -1.38 -13.85
C SER A 46 23.68 -0.81 -14.63
N ILE A 47 23.40 0.49 -14.53
CA ILE A 47 22.31 1.13 -15.29
C ILE A 47 22.75 1.26 -16.74
N ASN A 48 22.08 0.52 -17.62
CA ASN A 48 22.39 0.54 -19.04
C ASN A 48 22.08 1.93 -19.65
N VAL A 49 23.14 2.59 -20.14
CA VAL A 49 23.07 3.94 -20.76
C VAL A 49 22.20 3.94 -22.02
N GLU A 50 22.26 2.89 -22.82
CA GLU A 50 21.44 2.74 -24.04
C GLU A 50 19.96 2.70 -23.69
N ALA A 51 19.59 1.90 -22.69
CA ALA A 51 18.21 1.82 -22.21
C ALA A 51 17.69 3.18 -21.73
N VAL A 52 18.52 3.94 -21.01
CA VAL A 52 18.18 5.30 -20.57
C VAL A 52 18.03 6.25 -21.77
N GLY A 53 18.91 6.17 -22.77
CA GLY A 53 18.83 6.96 -23.99
C GLY A 53 17.55 6.68 -24.81
N LEU A 54 17.21 5.40 -24.98
CA LEU A 54 15.96 4.98 -25.63
C LEU A 54 14.75 5.46 -24.84
N LEU A 55 14.76 5.34 -23.50
CA LEU A 55 13.69 5.85 -22.65
C LEU A 55 13.50 7.35 -22.83
N MET A 56 14.59 8.13 -22.83
CA MET A 56 14.55 9.58 -23.08
C MET A 56 13.94 9.91 -24.44
N HIS A 57 14.37 9.21 -25.48
CA HIS A 57 13.83 9.39 -26.83
C HIS A 57 12.32 9.14 -26.88
N GLN A 58 11.85 8.05 -26.27
CA GLN A 58 10.43 7.72 -26.26
C GLN A 58 9.60 8.71 -25.42
N ILE A 59 10.16 9.23 -24.31
CA ILE A 59 9.51 10.28 -23.51
C ILE A 59 9.30 11.55 -24.35
N LEU A 60 10.34 11.98 -25.08
CA LEU A 60 10.28 13.19 -25.91
C LEU A 60 9.27 13.05 -27.06
N ASN A 61 9.11 11.83 -27.60
CA ASN A 61 8.17 11.54 -28.68
C ASN A 61 6.77 11.16 -28.21
N GLY A 62 6.51 11.08 -26.90
CA GLY A 62 5.21 10.67 -26.35
C GLY A 62 4.89 9.18 -26.57
N GLY A 63 5.90 8.33 -26.81
CA GLY A 63 5.78 6.91 -27.10
C GLY A 63 5.40 6.05 -25.90
N SER A 64 4.18 6.21 -25.39
CA SER A 64 3.74 5.53 -24.16
C SER A 64 3.73 3.99 -24.27
N LYS A 65 3.48 3.44 -25.46
CA LYS A 65 3.49 1.99 -25.71
C LYS A 65 4.92 1.48 -25.80
N GLU A 66 5.76 2.22 -26.51
CA GLU A 66 7.16 1.95 -26.74
C GLU A 66 7.94 1.95 -25.42
N ILE A 67 7.61 2.86 -24.50
CA ILE A 67 8.18 2.86 -23.14
C ILE A 67 7.83 1.57 -22.39
N LYS A 68 6.60 1.06 -22.50
CA LYS A 68 6.23 -0.21 -21.86
C LYS A 68 6.96 -1.40 -22.48
N ILE A 69 7.17 -1.40 -23.80
CA ILE A 69 7.95 -2.43 -24.50
C ILE A 69 9.40 -2.40 -24.00
N LEU A 70 10.00 -1.21 -23.95
CA LEU A 70 11.35 -1.01 -23.44
C LEU A 70 11.50 -1.48 -21.99
N ALA A 71 10.54 -1.16 -21.12
CA ALA A 71 10.57 -1.60 -19.73
C ALA A 71 10.55 -3.13 -19.60
N LYS A 72 9.84 -3.83 -20.48
CA LYS A 72 9.82 -5.30 -20.52
C LYS A 72 11.10 -5.87 -21.11
N GLU A 73 11.61 -5.30 -22.19
CA GLU A 73 12.84 -5.75 -22.85
C GLU A 73 14.04 -5.70 -21.89
N TYR A 74 14.11 -4.67 -21.05
CA TYR A 74 15.21 -4.47 -20.11
C TYR A 74 14.91 -4.98 -18.70
N SER A 75 13.80 -5.71 -18.47
CA SER A 75 13.36 -6.10 -17.12
C SER A 75 14.34 -7.00 -16.36
N ASP A 76 15.24 -7.66 -17.08
CA ASP A 76 16.26 -8.55 -16.52
C ASP A 76 17.51 -7.80 -16.03
N SER A 77 17.61 -6.51 -16.32
CA SER A 77 18.76 -5.67 -15.94
C SER A 77 18.39 -4.44 -15.11
N LEU A 78 17.18 -3.92 -15.29
CA LEU A 78 16.71 -2.70 -14.64
C LEU A 78 15.20 -2.72 -14.42
N LYS A 79 14.75 -1.84 -13.53
CA LYS A 79 13.32 -1.53 -13.39
C LYS A 79 13.07 -0.11 -13.83
N ILE A 80 12.04 0.06 -14.65
CA ILE A 80 11.57 1.38 -15.08
C ILE A 80 10.23 1.61 -14.40
N TYR A 81 10.18 2.62 -13.55
CA TYR A 81 8.94 3.06 -12.93
C TYR A 81 8.42 4.33 -13.57
N LYS A 82 7.10 4.47 -13.61
CA LYS A 82 6.41 5.75 -13.85
C LYS A 82 5.72 6.22 -12.60
N THR A 83 5.86 7.51 -12.30
CA THR A 83 5.25 8.14 -11.13
C THR A 83 3.86 8.66 -11.45
N PHE A 84 2.98 8.52 -10.47
CA PHE A 84 1.59 8.96 -10.53
C PHE A 84 1.23 9.66 -9.23
N PHE A 85 0.33 10.62 -9.34
CA PHE A 85 -0.42 11.12 -8.20
C PHE A 85 -1.86 10.65 -8.35
N ASN A 86 -2.44 10.09 -7.30
CA ASN A 86 -3.89 9.97 -7.29
C ASN A 86 -4.52 11.34 -6.98
N HIS A 87 -5.84 11.47 -7.20
CA HIS A 87 -6.60 12.69 -6.88
C HIS A 87 -6.44 13.15 -5.43
N SER A 88 -6.07 12.23 -4.56
CA SER A 88 -5.88 12.45 -3.14
C SER A 88 -4.51 13.02 -2.79
N GLY A 89 -3.63 13.22 -3.77
CA GLY A 89 -2.28 13.73 -3.58
C GLY A 89 -1.26 12.65 -3.17
N PHE A 90 -1.64 11.37 -3.19
CA PHE A 90 -0.67 10.30 -2.94
C PHE A 90 0.17 10.03 -4.16
N TRP A 91 1.46 10.11 -3.93
CA TRP A 91 2.48 9.70 -4.86
C TRP A 91 2.66 8.18 -4.81
N PHE A 92 2.74 7.54 -5.98
CA PHE A 92 3.21 6.17 -6.11
C PHE A 92 4.00 6.00 -7.43
N ALA A 93 4.83 4.96 -7.47
CA ALA A 93 5.63 4.61 -8.64
C ALA A 93 5.31 3.18 -9.07
N ARG A 94 4.89 3.01 -10.32
CA ARG A 94 4.50 1.72 -10.89
C ARG A 94 5.60 1.18 -11.79
N ASP A 95 5.97 -0.08 -11.60
CA ASP A 95 6.86 -0.82 -12.50
C ASP A 95 6.18 -1.01 -13.86
N LEU A 96 6.79 -0.47 -14.92
CA LEU A 96 6.24 -0.51 -16.28
C LEU A 96 6.41 -1.86 -16.97
N ALA A 97 7.32 -2.71 -16.49
CA ALA A 97 7.46 -4.07 -17.00
C ALA A 97 6.27 -4.95 -16.58
N LYS A 98 5.68 -4.65 -15.42
CA LYS A 98 4.56 -5.40 -14.85
C LYS A 98 3.21 -4.96 -15.41
N GLY A 99 2.36 -5.95 -15.69
CA GLY A 99 0.93 -5.74 -15.91
C GLY A 99 0.28 -5.18 -14.64
N PHE A 100 -0.91 -4.58 -14.79
CA PHE A 100 -1.70 -4.21 -13.62
C PHE A 100 -2.25 -5.48 -12.97
N ASP A 101 -2.10 -5.58 -11.65
CA ASP A 101 -2.61 -6.69 -10.88
C ASP A 101 -3.46 -6.22 -9.68
N SER A 102 -3.88 -7.17 -8.85
CA SER A 102 -4.68 -6.88 -7.67
C SER A 102 -3.89 -6.19 -6.56
N GLU A 103 -2.56 -6.32 -6.53
CA GLU A 103 -1.69 -5.68 -5.54
C GLU A 103 -1.61 -4.17 -5.79
N ASP A 104 -1.48 -3.76 -7.06
CA ASP A 104 -1.53 -2.35 -7.46
C ASP A 104 -2.85 -1.69 -7.01
N LEU A 105 -3.98 -2.35 -7.27
CA LEU A 105 -5.31 -1.87 -6.89
C LEU A 105 -5.43 -1.72 -5.37
N GLU A 106 -5.00 -2.75 -4.65
CA GLU A 106 -5.03 -2.79 -3.21
C GLU A 106 -4.15 -1.70 -2.59
N GLN A 107 -2.96 -1.45 -3.15
CA GLN A 107 -2.07 -0.38 -2.69
C GLN A 107 -2.73 1.00 -2.83
N VAL A 108 -3.34 1.28 -3.98
CA VAL A 108 -4.02 2.55 -4.25
C VAL A 108 -5.20 2.77 -3.29
N ILE A 109 -5.99 1.73 -3.03
CA ILE A 109 -7.09 1.77 -2.05
C ILE A 109 -6.57 1.96 -0.63
N ASN A 110 -5.50 1.25 -0.26
CA ASN A 110 -4.91 1.32 1.07
C ASN A 110 -4.34 2.71 1.38
N LEU A 111 -3.64 3.33 0.44
CA LEU A 111 -3.16 4.71 0.62
C LEU A 111 -4.34 5.67 0.79
N SER A 112 -5.36 5.54 -0.07
CA SER A 112 -6.55 6.39 -0.01
C SER A 112 -7.29 6.23 1.32
N SER A 113 -7.42 5.01 1.86
CA SER A 113 -8.06 4.78 3.15
C SER A 113 -7.28 5.37 4.32
N TRP A 114 -5.95 5.38 4.26
CA TRP A 114 -5.10 6.04 5.25
C TRP A 114 -5.30 7.55 5.31
N LYS A 115 -5.37 8.24 4.16
CA LYS A 115 -5.70 9.68 4.14
C LYS A 115 -7.02 9.95 4.80
N LEU A 116 -8.06 9.23 4.38
CA LEU A 116 -9.41 9.45 4.86
C LEU A 116 -9.53 9.20 6.36
N LEU A 117 -8.82 8.17 6.86
CA LEU A 117 -8.70 7.92 8.29
C LEU A 117 -8.04 9.12 9.01
N ASN A 118 -6.89 9.59 8.53
CA ASN A 118 -6.12 10.69 9.12
C ASN A 118 -6.84 12.05 9.04
N GLN A 119 -7.71 12.24 8.04
CA GLN A 119 -8.57 13.41 7.91
C GLN A 119 -9.78 13.38 8.85
N GLY A 120 -10.00 12.28 9.57
CA GLY A 120 -11.15 12.12 10.45
C GLY A 120 -12.46 11.89 9.70
N GLU A 121 -12.43 11.55 8.41
CA GLU A 121 -13.64 11.34 7.59
C GLU A 121 -14.50 10.19 8.12
N HIS A 122 -13.91 9.23 8.84
CA HIS A 122 -14.64 8.15 9.51
C HIS A 122 -15.56 8.63 10.63
N LEU A 123 -15.37 9.85 11.14
CA LEU A 123 -16.19 10.47 12.18
C LEU A 123 -17.40 11.21 11.60
N LYS A 124 -17.43 11.46 10.28
CA LYS A 124 -18.56 12.13 9.63
C LYS A 124 -19.65 11.11 9.28
N LEU A 125 -20.82 11.28 9.89
CA LEU A 125 -21.97 10.37 9.75
C LEU A 125 -22.67 10.42 8.37
N ILE A 126 -22.33 11.38 7.50
CA ILE A 126 -23.07 11.63 6.26
C ILE A 126 -22.13 11.60 5.03
N GLY A 127 -22.34 10.61 4.16
CA GLY A 127 -22.30 10.76 2.70
C GLY A 127 -20.98 10.77 1.91
N GLU A 128 -19.83 11.18 2.44
CA GLU A 128 -18.81 11.80 1.56
C GLU A 128 -17.64 10.93 1.05
N TYR A 129 -17.68 9.60 1.13
CA TYR A 129 -16.70 8.80 0.36
C TYR A 129 -17.05 8.69 -1.12
N GLY A 130 -18.29 9.04 -1.51
CA GLY A 130 -18.78 8.89 -2.87
C GLY A 130 -17.88 9.59 -3.89
N SER A 131 -17.55 10.87 -3.65
CA SER A 131 -16.71 11.66 -4.55
C SER A 131 -15.27 11.12 -4.61
N GLU A 132 -14.69 10.71 -3.48
CA GLU A 132 -13.33 10.15 -3.45
C GLU A 132 -13.26 8.80 -4.16
N GLY A 133 -14.28 7.95 -4.02
CA GLY A 133 -14.39 6.72 -4.80
C GLY A 133 -14.53 6.99 -6.29
N VAL A 134 -15.28 8.01 -6.71
CA VAL A 134 -15.40 8.43 -8.13
C VAL A 134 -14.06 8.87 -8.68
N LYS A 135 -13.40 9.79 -7.98
CA LYS A 135 -12.08 10.28 -8.39
C LYS A 135 -11.05 9.16 -8.39
N LEU A 136 -11.12 8.22 -7.45
CA LEU A 136 -10.18 7.09 -7.39
C LEU A 136 -10.37 6.16 -8.57
N ASN A 137 -11.63 5.86 -8.91
CA ASN A 137 -11.95 5.05 -10.08
C ASN A 137 -11.46 5.71 -11.37
N ALA A 138 -11.66 7.02 -11.52
CA ALA A 138 -11.17 7.78 -12.66
C ALA A 138 -9.63 7.76 -12.75
N ALA A 139 -8.94 7.96 -11.62
CA ALA A 139 -7.49 7.90 -11.55
C ALA A 139 -6.95 6.51 -11.94
N ILE A 140 -7.62 5.43 -11.51
CA ILE A 140 -7.26 4.07 -11.92
C ILE A 140 -7.46 3.89 -13.43
N HIS A 141 -8.57 4.34 -14.01
CA HIS A 141 -8.75 4.25 -15.47
C HIS A 141 -7.70 5.06 -16.25
N GLN A 142 -7.34 6.24 -15.76
CA GLN A 142 -6.32 7.09 -16.39
C GLN A 142 -4.92 6.47 -16.29
N ALA A 143 -4.57 5.91 -15.13
CA ALA A 143 -3.26 5.28 -14.92
C ALA A 143 -3.14 3.93 -15.65
N PHE A 144 -4.28 3.27 -15.90
CA PHE A 144 -4.34 1.91 -16.42
C PHE A 144 -5.45 1.73 -17.48
N PRO A 145 -5.36 2.44 -18.62
CA PRO A 145 -6.38 2.37 -19.66
C PRO A 145 -6.48 0.98 -20.31
N GLU A 146 -5.43 0.15 -20.19
CA GLU A 146 -5.39 -1.21 -20.73
C GLU A 146 -6.24 -2.23 -19.94
N ILE A 147 -6.70 -1.91 -18.73
CA ILE A 147 -7.40 -2.89 -17.90
C ILE A 147 -8.78 -3.13 -18.49
N GLN A 148 -9.04 -4.37 -18.90
CA GLN A 148 -10.38 -4.78 -19.22
C GLN A 148 -11.28 -4.71 -18.00
N ASN A 149 -12.48 -4.19 -18.22
CA ASN A 149 -13.51 -4.07 -17.21
C ASN A 149 -13.82 -5.37 -16.45
N SER A 150 -13.76 -6.52 -17.11
CA SER A 150 -13.95 -7.85 -16.51
C SER A 150 -12.85 -8.20 -15.50
N ILE A 151 -11.59 -7.92 -15.84
CA ILE A 151 -10.43 -8.13 -14.96
C ILE A 151 -10.56 -7.23 -13.74
N LYS A 152 -10.93 -5.96 -13.96
CA LYS A 152 -11.16 -4.99 -12.88
C LYS A 152 -12.26 -5.46 -11.92
N GLN A 153 -13.36 -6.01 -12.43
CA GLN A 153 -14.43 -6.56 -11.58
C GLN A 153 -13.93 -7.72 -10.72
N ARG A 154 -13.21 -8.67 -11.33
CA ARG A 154 -12.62 -9.78 -10.58
C ARG A 154 -11.73 -9.27 -9.45
N PHE A 155 -10.84 -8.32 -9.73
CA PHE A 155 -9.96 -7.74 -8.70
C PHE A 155 -10.73 -7.03 -7.59
N PHE A 156 -11.79 -6.29 -7.91
CA PHE A 156 -12.62 -5.66 -6.88
C PHE A 156 -13.39 -6.69 -6.04
N SER A 157 -13.97 -7.72 -6.66
CA SER A 157 -14.69 -8.78 -5.94
C SER A 157 -13.77 -9.57 -5.02
N ASP A 158 -12.59 -9.94 -5.52
CA ASP A 158 -11.57 -10.64 -4.72
C ASP A 158 -11.13 -9.76 -3.54
N LEU A 159 -10.88 -8.46 -3.79
CA LEU A 159 -10.47 -7.51 -2.75
C LEU A 159 -11.59 -7.21 -1.74
N GLU A 160 -12.84 -7.09 -2.18
CA GLU A 160 -14.00 -6.91 -1.30
C GLU A 160 -14.16 -8.11 -0.36
N SER A 161 -14.04 -9.33 -0.89
CA SER A 161 -14.14 -10.57 -0.11
C SER A 161 -13.05 -10.62 0.98
N ARG A 162 -11.78 -10.38 0.61
CA ARG A 162 -10.67 -10.33 1.58
C ARG A 162 -10.88 -9.24 2.63
N THR A 163 -11.25 -8.04 2.20
CA THR A 163 -11.47 -6.90 3.12
C THR A 163 -12.64 -7.17 4.06
N THR A 164 -13.68 -7.86 3.60
CA THR A 164 -14.83 -8.26 4.43
C THR A 164 -14.39 -9.27 5.51
N GLN A 165 -13.65 -10.30 5.10
CA GLN A 165 -13.11 -11.31 6.03
C GLN A 165 -12.20 -10.67 7.09
N ASP A 166 -11.34 -9.74 6.68
CA ASP A 166 -10.49 -8.97 7.58
C ASP A 166 -11.31 -8.17 8.60
N GLY A 167 -12.42 -7.54 8.16
CA GLY A 167 -13.34 -6.82 9.03
C GLY A 167 -14.01 -7.72 10.07
N GLU A 168 -14.45 -8.91 9.67
CA GLU A 168 -15.02 -9.92 10.56
C GLU A 168 -14.01 -10.43 11.59
N ASN A 169 -12.78 -10.71 11.14
CA ASN A 169 -11.67 -11.11 12.02
C ASN A 169 -11.38 -10.03 13.07
N LEU A 170 -11.31 -8.76 12.65
CA LEU A 170 -11.11 -7.62 13.57
C LEU A 170 -12.23 -7.50 14.61
N LEU A 171 -13.49 -7.74 14.22
CA LEU A 171 -14.63 -7.73 15.14
C LEU A 171 -14.56 -8.89 16.14
N ARG A 172 -14.22 -10.10 15.68
CA ARG A 172 -14.04 -11.27 16.55
C ARG A 172 -12.94 -11.01 17.59
N ILE A 173 -11.77 -10.55 17.14
CA ILE A 173 -10.61 -10.24 17.99
C ILE A 173 -10.99 -9.17 19.02
N ARG A 174 -11.68 -8.11 18.59
CA ARG A 174 -12.18 -7.07 19.49
C ARG A 174 -13.13 -7.62 20.55
N GLY A 175 -14.05 -8.50 20.18
CA GLY A 175 -14.99 -9.14 21.12
C GLY A 175 -14.27 -10.01 22.15
N GLN A 176 -13.29 -10.82 21.71
CA GLN A 176 -12.44 -11.61 22.60
C GLN A 176 -11.66 -10.71 23.57
N LEU A 177 -11.07 -9.61 23.09
CA LEU A 177 -10.37 -8.65 23.93
C LEU A 177 -11.30 -8.01 24.97
N GLN A 178 -12.50 -7.57 24.57
CA GLN A 178 -13.48 -6.99 25.48
C GLN A 178 -13.93 -7.98 26.57
N ASN A 179 -14.06 -9.27 26.23
CA ASN A 179 -14.38 -10.30 27.21
C ASN A 179 -13.22 -10.54 28.18
N LEU A 180 -11.98 -10.58 27.68
CA LEU A 180 -10.79 -10.67 28.53
C LEU A 180 -10.70 -9.50 29.50
N LEU A 181 -10.97 -8.28 29.05
CA LEU A 181 -10.92 -7.06 29.87
C LEU A 181 -12.03 -6.93 30.91
N LYS A 182 -13.11 -7.73 30.81
CA LYS A 182 -14.18 -7.77 31.82
C LYS A 182 -13.86 -8.69 33.00
N ASN A 183 -13.00 -9.70 32.79
CA ASN A 183 -12.63 -10.65 33.83
C ASN A 183 -11.60 -9.99 34.77
N GLN A 184 -11.99 -9.69 36.01
CA GLN A 184 -11.16 -8.94 36.97
C GLN A 184 -9.91 -9.70 37.45
N ASP A 185 -9.88 -11.03 37.31
CA ASP A 185 -8.72 -11.88 37.64
C ASP A 185 -7.76 -12.00 36.45
N PHE A 186 -6.88 -11.01 36.30
CA PHE A 186 -5.96 -10.93 35.18
C PHE A 186 -4.66 -11.74 35.41
N ASN A 187 -4.50 -12.86 34.71
CA ASN A 187 -3.20 -13.51 34.58
C ASN A 187 -2.45 -12.96 33.35
N ASN A 188 -1.34 -12.24 33.59
CA ASN A 188 -0.50 -11.65 32.53
C ASN A 188 -0.02 -12.67 31.48
N LYS A 189 0.21 -13.94 31.87
CA LYS A 189 0.62 -14.99 30.92
C LYS A 189 -0.49 -15.35 29.96
N GLU A 190 -1.73 -15.32 30.42
CA GLU A 190 -2.91 -15.64 29.61
C GLU A 190 -3.21 -14.54 28.60
N ILE A 191 -3.05 -13.27 29.00
CA ILE A 191 -3.15 -12.11 28.11
C ILE A 191 -2.13 -12.21 26.97
N VAL A 192 -0.85 -12.45 27.29
CA VAL A 192 0.20 -12.57 26.27
C VAL A 192 -0.04 -13.78 25.35
N ARG A 193 -0.50 -14.90 25.90
CA ARG A 193 -0.87 -16.09 25.12
C ARG A 193 -2.03 -15.78 24.16
N ASN A 194 -3.08 -15.14 24.66
CA ASN A 194 -4.22 -14.76 23.84
C ASN A 194 -3.81 -13.74 22.77
N PHE A 195 -2.96 -12.77 23.07
CA PHE A 195 -2.42 -11.86 22.05
C PHE A 195 -1.65 -12.57 20.94
N LYS A 196 -0.85 -13.60 21.26
CA LYS A 196 -0.15 -14.40 20.25
C LYS A 196 -1.13 -15.20 19.38
N LEU A 197 -2.16 -15.80 19.99
CA LEU A 197 -3.19 -16.52 19.24
C LEU A 197 -3.97 -15.57 18.32
N LEU A 198 -4.33 -14.39 18.82
CA LEU A 198 -4.98 -13.34 18.01
C LEU A 198 -4.07 -12.86 16.88
N GLN A 199 -2.76 -12.83 17.09
CA GLN A 199 -1.78 -12.49 16.05
C GLN A 199 -1.74 -13.52 14.93
N GLU A 200 -1.84 -14.81 15.25
CA GLU A 200 -1.88 -15.91 14.27
C GLU A 200 -3.16 -15.88 13.41
N GLU A 201 -4.24 -15.27 13.91
CA GLU A 201 -5.50 -15.10 13.19
C GLU A 201 -5.54 -13.87 12.26
N LEU A 202 -4.57 -12.95 12.37
CA LEU A 202 -4.51 -11.76 11.53
C LEU A 202 -3.87 -12.08 10.18
N SER A 203 -4.38 -11.48 9.10
CA SER A 203 -3.70 -11.51 7.81
C SER A 203 -2.29 -10.90 7.97
N PRO A 204 -1.25 -11.36 7.24
CA PRO A 204 0.13 -10.87 7.40
C PRO A 204 0.25 -9.34 7.39
N LYS A 205 -0.61 -8.68 6.61
CA LYS A 205 -0.68 -7.22 6.48
C LYS A 205 -1.28 -6.53 7.71
N LEU A 206 -2.40 -7.06 8.25
CA LEU A 206 -2.96 -6.59 9.52
C LEU A 206 -2.02 -6.91 10.69
N ALA A 207 -1.38 -8.07 10.63
CA ALA A 207 -0.38 -8.50 11.59
C ALA A 207 0.78 -7.51 11.60
N GLU A 208 1.35 -7.10 10.46
CA GLU A 208 2.47 -6.15 10.42
C GLU A 208 2.14 -4.80 11.10
N GLU A 209 0.96 -4.26 10.84
CA GLU A 209 0.48 -3.02 11.44
C GLU A 209 0.27 -3.12 12.95
N ILE A 210 -0.18 -4.28 13.43
CA ILE A 210 -0.39 -4.56 14.84
C ILE A 210 0.93 -4.99 15.52
N LEU A 211 1.85 -5.62 14.79
CA LEU A 211 3.11 -6.20 15.25
C LEU A 211 4.18 -5.16 15.55
N GLN A 212 4.22 -4.06 14.79
CA GLN A 212 5.03 -2.90 15.16
C GLN A 212 4.66 -2.38 16.57
N PHE A 213 3.40 -2.56 17.00
CA PHE A 213 2.98 -2.24 18.36
C PHE A 213 3.23 -3.37 19.37
N ILE A 214 3.02 -4.64 18.99
CA ILE A 214 3.18 -5.81 19.89
C ILE A 214 4.65 -6.09 20.24
N SER A 215 5.60 -5.90 19.33
CA SER A 215 7.04 -6.18 19.58
C SER A 215 7.59 -5.43 20.82
N ASN A 216 6.96 -4.31 21.21
CA ASN A 216 7.26 -3.53 22.41
C ASN A 216 6.62 -4.07 23.72
N PHE A 217 5.91 -5.21 23.68
CA PHE A 217 5.28 -5.80 24.87
C PHE A 217 6.28 -6.52 25.78
N SER A 218 7.38 -7.04 25.24
CA SER A 218 8.38 -7.78 26.03
C SER A 218 9.16 -6.82 26.95
N GLY A 219 9.07 -7.01 28.27
CA GLY A 219 10.04 -6.41 29.20
C GLY A 219 9.51 -5.78 30.49
N ASN A 220 8.21 -5.45 30.65
CA ASN A 220 7.76 -4.86 31.92
C ASN A 220 6.27 -5.11 32.24
N PRO A 221 5.95 -5.87 33.31
CA PRO A 221 4.59 -6.18 33.73
C PRO A 221 3.85 -5.03 34.43
N SER A 222 4.47 -3.86 34.67
CA SER A 222 3.77 -2.69 35.22
C SER A 222 3.13 -1.78 34.15
N ILE A 223 3.34 -2.05 32.85
CA ILE A 223 2.92 -1.18 31.72
C ILE A 223 1.66 -1.74 31.01
N HIS A 224 0.87 -2.60 31.67
CA HIS A 224 -0.20 -3.36 30.99
C HIS A 224 -1.37 -2.50 30.51
N PHE A 225 -1.87 -1.55 31.30
CA PHE A 225 -3.04 -0.75 30.91
C PHE A 225 -2.76 0.13 29.69
N THR A 226 -1.63 0.85 29.67
CA THR A 226 -1.25 1.68 28.53
C THR A 226 -1.03 0.85 27.26
N LYS A 227 -0.44 -0.34 27.39
CA LYS A 227 -0.21 -1.26 26.27
C LYS A 227 -1.52 -1.83 25.71
N ILE A 228 -2.45 -2.24 26.58
CA ILE A 228 -3.80 -2.69 26.20
C ILE A 228 -4.59 -1.56 25.53
N ARG A 229 -4.51 -0.34 26.07
CA ARG A 229 -5.16 0.83 25.49
C ARG A 229 -4.65 1.11 24.08
N LYS A 230 -3.32 1.14 23.89
CA LYS A 230 -2.68 1.30 22.58
C LYS A 230 -3.07 0.20 21.60
N PHE A 231 -3.12 -1.06 22.06
CA PHE A 231 -3.59 -2.16 21.21
C PHE A 231 -5.06 -1.97 20.79
N THR A 232 -5.93 -1.59 21.73
CA THR A 232 -7.34 -1.30 21.46
C THR A 232 -7.48 -0.15 20.46
N GLU A 233 -6.69 0.92 20.61
CA GLU A 233 -6.61 2.05 19.70
C GLU A 233 -6.16 1.61 18.30
N ALA A 234 -5.10 0.79 18.20
CA ALA A 234 -4.61 0.24 16.93
C ALA A 234 -5.66 -0.65 16.24
N MET A 235 -6.35 -1.52 16.99
CA MET A 235 -7.45 -2.34 16.49
C MET A 235 -8.61 -1.50 15.98
N GLN A 236 -9.00 -0.46 16.73
CA GLN A 236 -10.07 0.45 16.30
C GLN A 236 -9.66 1.22 15.04
N SER A 237 -8.40 1.65 14.95
CA SER A 237 -7.83 2.29 13.76
C SER A 237 -7.85 1.35 12.54
N ALA A 238 -7.40 0.11 12.71
CA ALA A 238 -7.44 -0.92 11.66
C ALA A 238 -8.87 -1.21 11.20
N PHE A 239 -9.82 -1.33 12.14
CA PHE A 239 -11.23 -1.52 11.84
C PHE A 239 -11.82 -0.33 11.07
N ASN A 240 -11.59 0.90 11.53
CA ASN A 240 -12.06 2.10 10.84
C ASN A 240 -11.50 2.17 9.40
N ARG A 241 -10.22 1.83 9.22
CA ARG A 241 -9.60 1.80 7.89
C ARG A 241 -10.22 0.73 7.00
N ASN A 242 -10.44 -0.48 7.52
CA ASN A 242 -11.10 -1.57 6.80
C ASN A 242 -12.50 -1.15 6.32
N GLN A 243 -13.27 -0.47 7.16
CA GLN A 243 -14.58 0.08 6.79
C GLN A 243 -14.50 1.13 5.67
N ILE A 244 -13.48 2.00 5.70
CA ILE A 244 -13.23 2.96 4.61
C ILE A 244 -12.90 2.21 3.31
N GLN A 245 -12.04 1.21 3.37
CA GLN A 245 -11.66 0.40 2.20
C GLN A 245 -12.87 -0.27 1.56
N LEU A 246 -13.72 -0.93 2.36
CA LEU A 246 -14.96 -1.55 1.87
C LEU A 246 -15.87 -0.54 1.19
N LYS A 247 -16.04 0.65 1.77
CA LYS A 247 -16.85 1.72 1.18
C LYS A 247 -16.26 2.18 -0.16
N LEU A 248 -14.95 2.43 -0.23
CA LEU A 248 -14.28 2.82 -1.47
C LEU A 248 -14.46 1.74 -2.56
N ILE A 249 -14.23 0.47 -2.24
CA ILE A 249 -14.39 -0.66 -3.17
C ILE A 249 -15.81 -0.70 -3.71
N ARG A 250 -16.82 -0.71 -2.84
CA ARG A 250 -18.24 -0.75 -3.22
C ARG A 250 -18.64 0.47 -4.06
N THR A 251 -18.19 1.67 -3.70
CA THR A 251 -18.44 2.88 -4.48
C THR A 251 -17.85 2.77 -5.90
N MET A 252 -16.62 2.27 -6.03
CA MET A 252 -15.99 2.08 -7.35
C MET A 252 -16.68 1.00 -8.19
N MET A 253 -17.18 -0.06 -7.55
CA MET A 253 -17.98 -1.10 -8.22
C MET A 253 -19.34 -0.56 -8.70
N ASN A 254 -20.00 0.28 -7.89
CA ASN A 254 -21.36 0.78 -8.16
C ASN A 254 -21.43 1.87 -9.24
N GLN A 255 -20.33 2.60 -9.50
CA GLN A 255 -20.29 3.66 -10.53
C GLN A 255 -20.56 3.18 -11.95
N ARG A 256 -20.61 1.88 -12.19
CA ARG A 256 -21.03 1.30 -13.47
C ARG A 256 -22.54 1.33 -13.72
N MET A 257 -23.37 1.51 -12.69
CA MET A 257 -24.83 1.53 -12.87
C MET A 257 -25.36 2.87 -13.39
N VAL A 258 -24.53 3.92 -13.36
CA VAL A 258 -24.88 5.25 -13.88
C VAL A 258 -24.03 5.45 -15.13
N GLY A 259 -24.53 4.99 -16.27
CA GLY A 259 -23.84 5.15 -17.55
C GLY A 259 -23.55 6.63 -17.83
N LEU A 260 -22.28 6.98 -17.80
CA LEU A 260 -21.68 8.13 -18.47
C LEU A 260 -20.78 7.60 -19.58
#